data_AF-A0A3C1KPE6-F1
#
_entry.id   AF-A0A3C1KPE6-F1
#
_cell.length_a   1.000
_cell.length_b   1.000
_cell.length_c   1.000
_cell.angle_alpha   90.00
_cell.angle_beta   90.00
_cell.angle_gamma   90.00
#
_symmetry.space_group_name_H-M   'P 1'
#
loop_
_entity.id
_entity.type
_entity.pdbx_description
1 polymer ?
#
loop_
_entity_poly.entity_id
_entity_poly.type
_entity_poly.pdbx_seq_one_letter_code
_entity_poly.pdbx_strand_id
1 'polypeptide(L)' 'MPRAYILSFQCPDRLGVVARYSQLFLEAGAFITEISNFSDPVSGTFHLRCV' A
#
# COMPACT_ATOMS: atom_id res chain seq x y z
N MET A 1 19.14 7.14 13.64
CA MET A 1 18.50 7.08 12.31
C MET A 1 17.10 6.49 12.48
N PRO A 2 16.04 7.03 11.86
CA PRO A 2 14.72 6.42 11.91
C PRO A 2 14.76 5.01 11.29
N ARG A 3 13.92 4.10 11.80
CA ARG A 3 13.78 2.75 11.24
C ARG A 3 12.96 2.82 9.96
N ALA A 4 13.41 2.13 8.92
CA ALA A 4 12.67 1.95 7.67
C ALA A 4 12.05 0.55 7.64
N TYR A 5 10.84 0.44 7.08
CA TYR A 5 10.11 -0.81 6.92
C TYR A 5 9.66 -0.96 5.48
N ILE A 6 9.35 -2.18 5.05
CA ILE A 6 8.74 -2.43 3.74
C ILE A 6 7.47 -3.23 3.98
N LEU A 7 6.33 -2.72 3.51
CA LEU A 7 5.09 -3.47 3.42
C LEU A 7 4.84 -3.87 1.97
N SER A 8 4.66 -5.16 1.73
CA SER A 8 4.19 -5.68 0.45
C SER A 8 2.96 -6.54 0.66
N PHE A 9 1.90 -6.31 -0.13
CA PHE A 9 0.71 -7.16 -0.10
C PHE A 9 0.02 -7.23 -1.47
N GLN A 10 -0.87 -8.22 -1.62
CA GLN A 10 -1.84 -8.28 -2.71
C GLN A 10 -3.24 -8.54 -2.17
N CYS A 11 -4.26 -8.05 -2.87
CA CYS A 11 -5.67 -8.31 -2.55
C CYS A 11 -6.54 -8.19 -3.82
N PRO A 12 -7.83 -8.61 -3.79
CA PRO A 12 -8.75 -8.29 -4.87
C PRO A 12 -8.81 -6.78 -5.10
N ASP A 13 -8.72 -6.33 -6.35
CA ASP A 13 -8.78 -4.91 -6.67
C ASP A 13 -10.20 -4.36 -6.46
N ARG A 14 -10.31 -3.30 -5.67
CA ARG A 14 -11.56 -2.69 -5.25
C ARG A 14 -11.35 -1.19 -5.04
N LEU A 15 -12.42 -0.43 -5.26
CA LEU A 15 -12.45 0.99 -4.90
C LEU A 15 -12.06 1.16 -3.42
N GLY A 16 -11.13 2.08 -3.17
CA GLY A 16 -10.73 2.47 -1.81
C GLY A 16 -9.56 1.70 -1.20
N VAL A 17 -8.97 0.72 -1.89
CA VAL A 17 -7.76 0.01 -1.38
C VAL A 17 -6.64 0.99 -1.04
N VAL A 18 -6.38 1.96 -1.93
CA VAL A 18 -5.37 3.01 -1.70
C VAL A 18 -5.69 3.88 -0.49
N ALA A 19 -6.92 4.39 -0.41
CA ALA A 19 -7.36 5.22 0.71
C ALA A 19 -7.27 4.49 2.05
N ARG A 20 -7.59 3.18 2.07
CA ARG A 20 -7.59 2.37 3.29
C ARG A 20 -6.19 2.22 3.90
N TYR A 21 -5.19 1.83 3.11
CA TYR A 21 -3.86 1.60 3.68
C TYR A 21 -3.14 2.93 3.99
N SER A 22 -3.35 3.98 3.18
CA SER A 22 -2.71 5.28 3.44
C SER A 22 -3.27 5.91 4.72
N GLN A 23 -4.57 5.78 4.95
CA GLN A 23 -5.22 6.19 6.19
C GLN A 23 -4.70 5.39 7.40
N LEU A 24 -4.55 4.06 7.27
CA LEU A 24 -3.97 3.23 8.33
C LEU A 24 -2.53 3.67 8.68
N PHE A 25 -1.72 4.01 7.69
CA PHE A 25 -0.36 4.50 7.93
C PHE A 25 -0.35 5.85 8.64
N LEU A 26 -1.23 6.77 8.24
CA LEU A 26 -1.41 8.04 8.93
C LEU A 26 -1.81 7.83 10.41
N GLU A 27 -2.78 6.95 10.67
CA GLU A 27 -3.24 6.61 12.02
C GLU A 27 -2.14 5.96 12.87
N ALA A 28 -1.23 5.20 12.25
CA ALA A 28 -0.06 4.62 12.90
C ALA A 28 1.12 5.59 13.07
N GLY A 29 1.01 6.83 12.57
CA GLY A 29 2.10 7.80 12.57
C GLY A 29 3.27 7.43 11.64
N ALA A 30 3.02 6.56 10.66
CA ALA A 30 4.02 6.14 9.68
C ALA A 30 4.19 7.21 8.58
N PHE A 31 5.42 7.33 8.10
CA PHE A 31 5.78 8.23 7.01
C PHE A 31 6.13 7.43 5.77
N ILE A 32 5.39 7.61 4.69
CA ILE A 32 5.64 6.95 3.40
C ILE A 32 6.81 7.66 2.72
N THR A 33 7.85 6.91 2.39
CA THR A 33 9.04 7.39 1.67
C THR A 33 9.06 6.98 0.21
N GLU A 34 8.50 5.81 -0.12
CA GLU A 34 8.36 5.32 -1.48
C GLU A 34 7.07 4.50 -1.60
N ILE A 35 6.38 4.61 -2.73
CA ILE A 35 5.20 3.81 -2.98
C ILE A 35 5.12 3.35 -4.44
N SER A 36 4.81 2.07 -4.62
CA SER A 36 4.50 1.48 -5.92
C SER A 36 3.27 0.60 -5.77
N ASN A 37 2.25 0.87 -6.58
CA ASN A 37 1.06 0.05 -6.65
C ASN A 37 0.67 -0.24 -8.11
N PHE A 38 0.08 -1.40 -8.32
CA PHE A 38 -0.33 -1.88 -9.64
C PHE A 38 -1.67 -2.60 -9.54
N SER A 39 -2.61 -2.21 -10.40
CA SER A 39 -3.87 -2.91 -10.64
C SER A 39 -3.69 -3.85 -11.83
N ASP A 40 -3.77 -5.16 -11.59
CA ASP A 40 -3.73 -6.16 -12.64
C ASP A 40 -5.16 -6.42 -13.19
N PRO A 41 -5.48 -5.96 -14.41
CA PRO A 41 -6.81 -6.15 -14.98
C PRO A 41 -7.07 -7.60 -15.41
N VAL A 42 -6.04 -8.44 -15.53
CA VAL A 42 -6.18 -9.83 -15.98
C VAL A 42 -6.62 -10.72 -14.81
N SER A 43 -5.97 -10.58 -13.67
CA SER A 43 -6.29 -11.36 -12.46
C SER A 43 -7.27 -10.67 -11.52
N GLY A 44 -7.52 -9.37 -11.71
CA GLY A 44 -8.40 -8.58 -10.85
C GLY A 44 -7.81 -8.34 -9.46
N THR A 45 -6.48 -8.24 -9.34
CA THR A 45 -5.78 -8.01 -8.08
C THR A 45 -5.03 -6.68 -8.05
N PHE A 46 -4.98 -6.11 -6.86
CA PHE A 46 -4.16 -4.95 -6.52
C PHE A 46 -2.88 -5.43 -5.82
N HIS A 47 -1.75 -4.87 -6.21
CA HIS A 47 -0.42 -5.14 -5.65
C HIS A 47 0.16 -3.87 -5.06
N LEU A 48 0.71 -3.95 -3.84
CA LEU A 48 1.41 -2.85 -3.18
C LEU A 48 2.83 -3.27 -2.80
N ARG A 49 3.77 -2.34 -2.97
CA ARG A 49 5.00 -2.24 -2.20
C ARG A 49 5.14 -0.80 -1.69
N CYS A 50 5.28 -0.63 -0.37
CA CYS A 50 5.45 0.66 0.29
C CYS A 50 6.66 0.63 1.22
N VAL A 51 7.44 1.72 1.22
CA VAL A 51 8.59 1.94 2.10
C VAL A 51 8.31 3.10 3.03
#